data_AF-A0A9E5RZA4-F1
#
_entry.id   AF-A0A9E5RZA4-F1
#
_cell.length_a   1.000
_cell.length_b   1.000
_cell.length_c   1.000
_cell.angle_alpha   90.00
_cell.angle_beta   90.00
_cell.angle_gamma   90.00
#
_symmetry.space_group_name_H-M   'P 1'
#
loop_
_entity.id
_entity.type
_entity.pdbx_description
1 polymer ?
#
loop_
_entity_poly.entity_id
_entity_poly.type
_entity_poly.pdbx_seq_one_letter_code
_entity_poly.pdbx_strand_id
1 'polypeptide(L)'
;MTIKEQLLQEIESSQDIILAETLDFLRFLKTKQTPNIPPSKEKPTYRPASGRSILRHAGTWEGDDFEECLQAVYATRGKAKFDRENPFE
;
A
#
# COMPACT_ATOMS: atom_id res chain seq x y z
N MET A 1 -6.09 -8.58 -35.01
CA MET A 1 -6.01 -9.28 -33.71
C MET A 1 -6.96 -8.60 -32.74
N THR A 2 -7.67 -9.37 -31.94
CA THR A 2 -8.44 -8.85 -30.81
C THR A 2 -7.52 -8.60 -29.61
N ILE A 3 -7.89 -7.69 -28.71
CA ILE A 3 -7.11 -7.42 -27.48
C ILE A 3 -6.91 -8.72 -26.66
N LYS A 4 -7.90 -9.62 -26.69
CA LYS A 4 -7.83 -10.92 -26.03
C LYS A 4 -6.75 -11.83 -26.61
N GLU A 5 -6.60 -11.85 -27.94
CA GLU A 5 -5.57 -12.65 -28.62
C GLU A 5 -4.17 -12.14 -28.31
N GLN A 6 -3.96 -10.82 -28.29
CA GLN A 6 -2.68 -10.22 -27.94
C GLN A 6 -2.28 -10.56 -26.49
N LEU A 7 -3.27 -10.54 -25.58
CA LEU A 7 -3.04 -10.83 -24.17
C LEU A 7 -2.69 -12.31 -23.94
N LEU A 8 -3.32 -13.23 -24.68
CA LEU A 8 -2.97 -14.65 -24.62
C LEU A 8 -1.57 -14.92 -25.19
N GLN A 9 -1.21 -14.29 -26.31
CA GLN A 9 0.12 -14.41 -26.90
C GLN A 9 1.22 -13.93 -25.93
N GLU A 10 1.00 -12.81 -25.24
CA GLU A 10 1.97 -12.26 -24.29
C GLU A 10 2.09 -13.12 -23.02
N ILE A 11 0.99 -13.76 -22.58
CA ILE A 11 1.02 -14.70 -21.44
C ILE A 11 1.87 -15.93 -21.78
N GLU A 12 1.75 -16.47 -22.99
CA GLU A 12 2.51 -17.65 -23.42
C GLU A 12 4.02 -17.37 -23.54
N SER A 13 4.42 -16.14 -23.83
CA SER A 13 5.84 -15.73 -23.92
C SER A 13 6.44 -15.20 -22.61
N SER A 14 5.64 -15.03 -21.56
CA SER A 14 6.06 -14.41 -20.29
C SER A 14 6.50 -15.43 -19.23
N GLN A 15 7.31 -14.96 -18.27
CA GLN A 15 7.77 -15.76 -17.12
C GLN A 15 6.74 -15.73 -15.98
N ASP A 16 6.65 -16.82 -15.20
CA ASP A 16 5.69 -17.00 -14.09
C ASP A 16 5.69 -15.85 -13.06
N ILE A 17 6.84 -15.22 -12.81
CA ILE A 17 6.97 -14.09 -11.88
C ILE A 17 6.13 -12.90 -12.35
N ILE A 18 6.18 -12.59 -13.65
CA ILE A 18 5.45 -11.47 -14.27
C ILE A 18 3.96 -11.84 -14.39
N LEU A 19 3.67 -13.12 -14.63
CA LEU A 19 2.30 -13.64 -14.66
C LEU A 19 1.60 -13.50 -13.30
N ALA A 20 2.32 -13.69 -12.20
CA ALA A 20 1.77 -13.50 -10.86
C ALA A 20 1.37 -12.03 -10.59
N GLU A 21 2.25 -11.08 -10.89
CA GLU A 21 1.99 -9.65 -10.70
C GLU A 21 0.86 -9.14 -11.61
N THR A 22 0.84 -9.57 -12.87
CA THR A 22 -0.23 -9.23 -13.82
C THR A 22 -1.58 -9.83 -13.42
N LEU A 23 -1.60 -11.02 -12.84
CA LEU A 23 -2.83 -11.65 -12.33
C LEU A 23 -3.40 -10.86 -11.15
N ASP A 24 -2.56 -10.43 -10.21
CA ASP A 24 -2.98 -9.58 -9.09
C ASP A 24 -3.49 -8.23 -9.56
N PHE A 25 -2.84 -7.62 -10.55
CA PHE A 25 -3.32 -6.38 -11.16
C PHE A 25 -4.68 -6.56 -11.87
N LEU A 26 -4.88 -7.65 -12.62
CA LEU A 26 -6.17 -7.95 -13.24
C LEU A 26 -7.28 -8.19 -12.22
N ARG A 27 -6.98 -8.86 -11.10
CA ARG A 27 -7.91 -9.01 -9.98
C ARG A 27 -8.31 -7.66 -9.40
N PHE A 28 -7.34 -6.76 -9.20
CA PHE A 28 -7.59 -5.39 -8.75
C PHE A 28 -8.46 -4.58 -9.72
N LEU A 29 -8.25 -4.71 -11.03
CA LEU A 29 -9.12 -4.05 -12.01
C LEU A 29 -10.55 -4.61 -11.98
N LYS A 30 -10.71 -5.92 -11.76
CA LYS A 30 -12.04 -6.53 -11.61
C LYS A 30 -12.77 -6.04 -10.36
N THR A 31 -12.08 -5.88 -9.23
CA THR A 31 -12.72 -5.36 -7.99
C THR A 31 -13.18 -3.91 -8.15
N LYS A 32 -12.45 -3.10 -8.92
CA LYS A 32 -12.86 -1.73 -9.26
C LYS A 32 -14.07 -1.66 -10.21
N GLN A 33 -14.21 -2.63 -11.11
CA GLN A 33 -15.29 -2.64 -12.09
C GLN A 33 -16.60 -3.23 -11.54
N THR A 34 -16.56 -4.05 -10.50
CA THR A 34 -17.76 -4.52 -9.79
C THR A 34 -18.31 -3.41 -8.88
N PRO A 35 -19.45 -2.75 -9.22
CA PRO A 35 -20.00 -1.66 -8.41
C PRO A 35 -20.79 -2.14 -7.18
N ASN A 36 -20.75 -3.44 -6.85
CA ASN A 36 -21.78 -4.09 -6.05
C ASN A 36 -21.32 -4.56 -4.66
N ILE A 37 -20.46 -3.77 -4.01
CA ILE A 37 -20.39 -3.78 -2.55
C ILE A 37 -21.04 -2.48 -2.11
N PRO A 38 -22.27 -2.48 -1.55
CA PRO A 38 -22.77 -1.29 -0.89
C PRO A 38 -21.71 -0.91 0.15
N PRO A 39 -21.25 0.36 0.20
CA PRO A 39 -20.29 0.77 1.20
C PRO A 39 -20.92 0.40 2.54
N SER A 40 -20.31 -0.53 3.27
CA SER A 40 -20.71 -0.78 4.65
C SER A 40 -20.71 0.58 5.31
N LYS A 41 -21.91 1.07 5.68
CA LYS A 41 -22.10 2.35 6.37
C LYS A 41 -21.54 2.30 7.79
N GLU A 42 -20.62 1.39 8.07
CA GLU A 42 -19.75 1.44 9.22
C GLU A 42 -18.74 2.53 8.95
N LYS A 43 -19.17 3.76 9.21
CA LYS A 43 -18.25 4.87 9.41
C LYS A 43 -17.22 4.36 10.42
N PRO A 44 -15.92 4.40 10.09
CA PRO A 44 -14.91 4.10 11.10
C PRO A 44 -15.23 4.94 12.35
N THR A 45 -15.17 4.32 13.54
CA THR A 45 -15.36 5.01 14.84
C THR A 45 -14.26 6.05 15.12
N TYR A 46 -13.42 6.34 14.13
CA TYR A 46 -12.41 7.37 14.18
C TYR A 46 -13.04 8.70 13.80
N ARG A 47 -12.83 9.71 14.66
CA ARG A 47 -13.16 11.10 14.32
C ARG A 47 -12.49 11.44 12.99
N PRO A 48 -13.22 12.03 12.03
CA PRO A 48 -12.58 12.56 10.84
C PRO A 48 -11.50 13.54 11.30
N ALA A 49 -10.27 13.37 10.81
CA ALA A 49 -9.19 14.28 11.13
C ALA A 49 -9.66 15.71 10.83
N SER A 50 -9.52 16.63 11.80
CA SER A 50 -9.97 18.02 11.62
C SER A 50 -9.13 18.80 10.59
N GLY A 51 -8.11 18.15 10.02
CA GLY A 51 -7.17 18.73 9.08
C GLY A 51 -7.41 18.29 7.65
N ARG A 52 -6.93 19.12 6.71
CA ARG A 52 -6.75 18.74 5.30
C ARG A 52 -5.84 17.51 5.18
N SER A 53 -5.77 16.90 4.00
CA SER A 53 -4.88 15.76 3.71
C SER A 53 -3.45 16.00 4.23
N ILE A 54 -2.86 15.02 4.90
CA ILE A 54 -1.46 15.05 5.39
C ILE A 54 -0.49 15.24 4.20
N LEU A 55 -0.88 14.78 3.01
CA LEU A 55 -0.11 14.91 1.77
C LEU A 55 0.15 16.35 1.34
N ARG A 56 -0.58 17.33 1.88
CA ARG A 56 -0.32 18.75 1.59
C ARG A 56 1.06 19.24 2.02
N HIS A 57 1.69 18.53 2.95
CA HIS A 57 3.01 18.83 3.50
C HIS A 57 4.10 17.89 2.94
N ALA A 58 3.74 16.99 2.02
CA ALA A 58 4.73 16.14 1.37
C ALA A 58 5.60 17.00 0.44
N GLY A 59 6.91 16.90 0.56
CA GLY A 59 7.86 17.70 -0.23
C GLY A 59 8.03 19.15 0.22
N THR A 60 7.36 19.58 1.31
CA THR A 60 7.59 20.88 1.95
C THR A 60 8.59 20.81 3.10
N TRP A 61 9.23 19.65 3.29
CA TRP A 61 10.28 19.50 4.29
C TRP A 61 11.53 20.23 3.82
N GLU A 62 12.08 21.07 4.69
CA GLU A 62 13.36 21.74 4.52
C GLU A 62 14.36 21.13 5.49
N GLY A 63 15.52 20.71 4.99
CA GLY A 63 16.57 20.03 5.77
C GLY A 63 17.12 18.81 5.03
N ASP A 64 18.43 18.60 5.15
CA ASP A 64 19.17 17.43 4.64
C ASP A 64 19.59 16.46 5.77
N ASP A 65 19.15 16.75 7.00
CA ASP A 65 19.49 16.05 8.24
C ASP A 65 18.61 14.84 8.56
N PHE A 66 17.72 14.44 7.64
CA PHE A 66 16.83 13.28 7.81
C PHE A 66 17.61 12.02 8.22
N GLU A 67 18.69 11.71 7.49
CA GLU A 67 19.47 10.50 7.71
C GLU A 67 20.24 10.55 9.03
N GLU A 68 20.79 11.72 9.38
CA GLU A 68 21.50 11.95 10.65
C GLU A 68 20.55 11.77 11.84
N CYS A 69 19.39 12.43 11.79
CA CYS A 69 18.36 12.34 12.83
C CYS A 69 17.84 10.90 12.97
N LEU A 70 17.61 10.21 11.85
CA LEU A 70 17.17 8.83 11.83
C LEU A 70 18.23 7.91 12.47
N GLN A 71 19.50 8.11 12.16
CA GLN A 71 20.59 7.34 12.73
C GLN A 71 20.74 7.58 14.24
N ALA A 72 20.57 8.82 14.70
CA ALA A 72 20.57 9.15 16.12
C ALA A 72 19.44 8.42 16.88
N VAL A 73 18.25 8.32 16.29
CA VAL A 73 17.13 7.54 16.85
C VAL A 73 17.48 6.05 16.90
N TYR A 74 18.04 5.49 15.83
CA TYR A 74 18.46 4.09 15.82
C TYR A 74 19.52 3.77 16.88
N ALA A 75 20.47 4.68 17.08
CA ALA A 75 21.55 4.51 18.06
C ALA A 75 21.05 4.61 19.52
N THR A 76 20.01 5.41 19.77
CA THR A 76 19.54 5.71 21.13
C THR A 76 18.27 4.98 21.53
N ARG A 77 17.51 4.43 20.57
CA ARG A 77 16.23 3.76 20.87
C ARG A 77 16.45 2.50 21.72
N GLY A 78 15.64 2.37 22.77
CA GLY A 78 15.53 1.14 23.54
C GLY A 78 14.79 0.04 22.77
N LYS A 79 14.95 -1.21 23.22
CA LYS A 79 14.13 -2.31 22.71
C LYS A 79 12.69 -2.12 23.18
N ALA A 80 11.73 -2.20 22.24
CA ALA A 80 10.32 -2.23 22.59
C ALA A 80 10.07 -3.48 23.46
N LYS A 81 9.43 -3.29 24.60
CA LYS A 81 8.92 -4.37 25.45
C LYS A 81 7.41 -4.33 25.36
N PHE A 82 6.83 -5.46 24.99
CA PHE A 82 5.39 -5.63 24.97
C PHE A 82 5.04 -6.57 26.12
N ASP A 83 4.17 -6.12 27.02
CA ASP A 83 3.71 -6.94 28.16
C ASP A 83 2.72 -8.04 27.73
N ARG A 84 2.43 -8.13 26.44
CA ARG A 84 1.52 -9.09 25.81
C ARG A 84 2.22 -9.71 24.61
N GLU A 85 1.90 -10.97 24.35
CA GLU A 85 2.36 -11.66 23.15
C GLU A 85 1.99 -10.86 21.89
N ASN A 86 2.94 -10.76 20.98
CA ASN A 86 2.75 -10.07 19.72
C ASN A 86 1.69 -10.83 18.91
N PRO A 87 0.53 -10.24 18.58
CA PRO A 87 -0.51 -10.92 17.81
C PRO A 87 -0.14 -11.12 16.34
N PHE A 88 1.05 -10.68 15.94
CA PHE A 88 1.60 -10.78 14.59
C PHE A 88 2.85 -11.67 14.50
N GLU A 89 3.21 -12.40 15.57
CA GLU A 89 4.13 -13.55 15.52
C GLU A 89 3.37 -14.86 15.28
#